data_AF-A0A099KQU8-F1
#
_entry.id   AF-A0A099KQU8-F1
#
_cell.length_a   1.000
_cell.length_b   1.000
_cell.length_c   1.000
_cell.angle_alpha   90.00
_cell.angle_beta   90.00
_cell.angle_gamma   90.00
#
_symmetry.space_group_name_H-M   'P 1'
#
loop_
_entity.id
_entity.type
_entity.pdbx_description
1 polymer ?
#
loop_
_entity_poly.entity_id
_entity_poly.type
_entity_poly.pdbx_seq_one_letter_code
_entity_poly.pdbx_strand_id
1 'polypeptide(L)'
;MDLSYFYQKNADGSTLFDANQKPLLRKQITKTLEALQAQIAQNAKVETIDRFCAGVIELRQWHWLADYNEHIAILEFNANLPVVAVAENGDDVFAEPKDLPDEPIRPALLTVDEFKSANKALFDSYNKKQGVKINGYQVSLNKDNSDGLVSIKAGYELAGDDIFPTNFIADNASGTVSIRLDNFAEFSNFALQFLAARNALFN
;
A
#
# COMPACT_ATOMS: atom_id res chain seq x y z
N MET A 1 24.54 -9.39 6.99
CA MET A 1 23.29 -8.71 6.59
C MET A 1 22.64 -8.08 7.82
N ASP A 2 22.04 -6.89 7.73
CA ASP A 2 21.33 -6.28 8.86
C ASP A 2 19.88 -6.79 8.98
N LEU A 3 19.60 -7.50 10.07
CA LEU A 3 18.30 -8.07 10.41
C LEU A 3 17.56 -7.28 11.51
N SER A 4 18.09 -6.12 11.91
CA SER A 4 17.54 -5.28 13.00
C SER A 4 16.07 -4.89 12.81
N TYR A 5 15.60 -4.83 11.56
CA TYR A 5 14.21 -4.62 11.18
C TYR A 5 13.24 -5.63 11.81
N PHE A 6 13.65 -6.89 11.93
CA PHE A 6 12.78 -7.97 12.42
C PHE A 6 12.79 -8.11 13.93
N TYR A 7 13.63 -7.35 14.63
CA TYR A 7 13.82 -7.53 16.07
C TYR A 7 12.80 -6.73 16.88
N GLN A 8 12.36 -7.30 18.00
CA GLN A 8 11.61 -6.58 19.01
C GLN A 8 12.48 -5.51 19.65
N LYS A 9 11.87 -4.36 19.94
CA LYS A 9 12.53 -3.21 20.56
C LYS A 9 11.89 -2.87 21.90
N ASN A 10 12.71 -2.46 22.85
CA ASN A 10 12.29 -1.84 24.10
C ASN A 10 11.73 -0.43 23.86
N ALA A 11 11.11 0.16 24.88
CA ALA A 11 10.60 1.53 24.83
C ALA A 11 11.70 2.58 24.55
N ASP A 12 12.95 2.28 24.89
CA ASP A 12 14.12 3.13 24.62
C ASP A 12 14.75 2.89 23.22
N GLY A 13 14.19 1.98 22.42
CA GLY A 13 14.68 1.62 21.09
C GLY A 13 15.77 0.55 21.06
N SER A 14 16.22 0.04 22.21
CA SER A 14 17.19 -1.07 22.28
C SER A 14 16.57 -2.41 21.86
N THR A 15 17.38 -3.34 21.33
CA THR A 15 16.91 -4.68 20.93
C THR A 15 16.64 -5.55 22.16
N LEU A 16 15.53 -6.29 22.12
CA LEU A 16 15.19 -7.32 23.10
C LEU A 16 15.88 -8.65 22.74
N PHE A 17 16.40 -9.34 23.75
CA PHE A 17 17.11 -10.61 23.60
C PHE A 17 16.50 -11.71 24.49
N ASP A 18 16.63 -12.96 24.07
CA ASP A 18 16.27 -14.14 24.86
C ASP A 18 17.36 -14.48 25.92
N ALA A 19 17.12 -15.54 26.69
CA ALA A 19 18.05 -16.01 27.72
C ALA A 19 19.43 -16.43 27.18
N ASN A 20 19.53 -16.72 25.88
CA ASN A 20 20.76 -17.11 25.20
C ASN A 20 21.40 -15.93 24.44
N GLN A 21 20.99 -14.69 24.73
CA GLN A 21 21.44 -13.47 24.05
C GLN A 21 21.13 -13.44 22.54
N LYS A 22 20.11 -14.17 22.08
CA LYS A 22 19.64 -14.09 20.69
C LYS A 22 18.53 -13.03 20.57
N PRO A 23 18.54 -12.17 19.54
CA PRO A 23 17.48 -11.17 19.34
C PRO A 23 16.10 -11.82 19.23
N LEU A 24 15.11 -11.29 19.96
CA LEU A 24 13.72 -11.72 19.83
C LEU A 24 13.11 -11.15 18.54
N LEU A 25 12.48 -12.01 17.74
CA LEU A 25 11.78 -11.59 16.52
C LEU A 25 10.42 -10.97 16.85
N ARG A 26 10.09 -9.87 16.18
CA ARG A 26 8.76 -9.24 16.28
C ARG A 26 7.71 -10.13 15.62
N LYS A 27 6.45 -9.93 16.00
CA LYS A 27 5.34 -10.70 15.41
C LYS A 27 5.16 -10.35 13.93
N GLN A 28 5.07 -11.37 13.09
CA GLN A 28 4.77 -11.22 11.67
C GLN A 28 3.38 -10.62 11.44
N ILE A 29 3.29 -9.65 10.54
CA ILE A 29 2.02 -9.16 9.99
C ILE A 29 1.62 -10.01 8.78
N THR A 30 0.35 -10.39 8.68
CA THR A 30 -0.19 -11.35 7.69
C THR A 30 -1.12 -10.69 6.65
N LYS A 31 -0.92 -9.40 6.34
CA LYS A 31 -1.75 -8.71 5.34
C LYS A 31 -1.23 -9.02 3.94
N THR A 32 -2.05 -9.69 3.14
CA THR A 32 -1.71 -10.07 1.76
C THR A 32 -2.16 -9.03 0.74
N LEU A 33 -1.63 -9.13 -0.48
CA LEU A 33 -2.04 -8.28 -1.59
C LEU A 33 -3.50 -8.51 -1.97
N GLU A 34 -3.99 -9.76 -1.93
CA GLU A 34 -5.40 -10.06 -2.20
C GLU A 34 -6.33 -9.40 -1.16
N ALA A 35 -5.91 -9.41 0.11
CA ALA A 35 -6.68 -8.78 1.17
C ALA A 35 -6.72 -7.24 1.01
N LEU A 36 -5.62 -6.62 0.56
CA LEU A 36 -5.60 -5.20 0.19
C LEU A 36 -6.52 -4.91 -1.00
N GLN A 37 -6.47 -5.71 -2.05
CA GLN A 37 -7.36 -5.59 -3.22
C GLN A 37 -8.84 -5.68 -2.83
N ALA A 38 -9.18 -6.59 -1.91
CA ALA A 38 -10.54 -6.70 -1.38
C ALA A 38 -10.99 -5.43 -0.65
N GLN A 39 -10.11 -4.84 0.17
CA GLN A 39 -10.42 -3.58 0.87
C GLN A 39 -10.60 -2.40 -0.10
N ILE A 40 -9.78 -2.36 -1.16
CA ILE A 40 -9.91 -1.37 -2.23
C ILE A 40 -11.26 -1.51 -2.93
N ALA A 41 -11.64 -2.74 -3.31
CA ALA A 41 -12.93 -3.01 -3.96
C ALA A 41 -14.12 -2.62 -3.07
N GLN A 42 -14.00 -2.79 -1.75
CA GLN A 42 -14.99 -2.38 -0.76
C GLN A 42 -15.00 -0.86 -0.50
N ASN A 43 -14.11 -0.08 -1.11
CA ASN A 43 -13.96 1.35 -0.85
C ASN A 43 -13.73 1.64 0.64
N ALA A 44 -12.92 0.81 1.29
CA ALA A 44 -12.54 1.01 2.67
C ALA A 44 -11.90 2.39 2.89
N LYS A 45 -11.93 2.89 4.13
CA LYS A 45 -11.33 4.18 4.48
C LYS A 45 -9.83 4.19 4.20
N VAL A 46 -9.27 5.37 3.92
CA VAL A 46 -7.84 5.56 3.59
C VAL A 46 -6.94 5.00 4.68
N GLU A 47 -7.27 5.20 5.96
CA GLU A 47 -6.46 4.69 7.07
C GLU A 47 -6.43 3.16 7.12
N THR A 48 -7.50 2.50 6.67
CA THR A 48 -7.55 1.05 6.53
C THR A 48 -6.67 0.61 5.38
N ILE A 49 -6.74 1.28 4.23
CA ILE A 49 -5.90 0.99 3.06
C ILE A 49 -4.42 1.14 3.42
N ASP A 50 -4.03 2.22 4.12
CA ASP A 50 -2.66 2.49 4.52
C ASP A 50 -2.10 1.40 5.43
N ARG A 51 -2.92 0.94 6.38
CA ARG A 51 -2.57 -0.17 7.27
C ARG A 51 -2.35 -1.48 6.50
N PHE A 52 -3.17 -1.75 5.48
CA PHE A 52 -2.98 -2.92 4.63
C PHE A 52 -1.74 -2.79 3.75
N CYS A 53 -1.46 -1.61 3.18
CA CYS A 53 -0.23 -1.35 2.43
C CYS A 53 1.01 -1.62 3.28
N ALA A 54 1.06 -1.04 4.49
CA ALA A 54 2.14 -1.26 5.44
C ALA A 54 2.32 -2.76 5.76
N GLY A 55 1.22 -3.48 5.96
CA GLY A 55 1.26 -4.92 6.21
C GLY A 55 1.74 -5.75 5.02
N VAL A 56 1.41 -5.37 3.79
CA VAL A 56 1.92 -6.04 2.57
C VAL A 56 3.41 -5.81 2.39
N ILE A 57 3.89 -4.58 2.61
CA ILE A 57 5.32 -4.23 2.57
C ILE A 57 6.08 -5.07 3.60
N GLU A 58 5.56 -5.14 4.83
CA GLU A 58 6.16 -5.95 5.89
C GLU A 58 6.15 -7.45 5.57
N LEU A 59 5.04 -7.99 5.07
CA LEU A 59 4.94 -9.41 4.74
C LEU A 59 5.99 -9.83 3.70
N ARG A 60 6.29 -8.97 2.72
CA ARG A 60 7.37 -9.21 1.75
C ARG A 60 8.75 -9.33 2.41
N GLN A 61 9.01 -8.52 3.44
CA GLN A 61 10.27 -8.62 4.21
C GLN A 61 10.34 -9.94 4.96
N TRP A 62 9.22 -10.42 5.52
CA TRP A 62 9.15 -11.70 6.21
C TRP A 62 9.31 -12.90 5.29
N HIS A 63 8.73 -12.87 4.09
CA HIS A 63 8.95 -13.92 3.09
C HIS A 63 10.43 -13.99 2.70
N TRP A 64 11.05 -12.83 2.41
CA TRP A 64 12.49 -12.80 2.15
C TRP A 64 13.32 -13.37 3.30
N LEU A 65 12.99 -13.05 4.57
CA LEU A 65 13.72 -13.60 5.71
C LEU A 65 13.59 -15.12 5.81
N ALA A 66 12.42 -15.67 5.48
CA ALA A 66 12.20 -17.11 5.44
C ALA A 66 13.09 -17.77 4.38
N ASP A 67 13.08 -17.23 3.16
CA ASP A 67 13.92 -17.71 2.05
C ASP A 67 15.42 -17.59 2.40
N TYR A 68 15.81 -16.49 3.05
CA TYR A 68 17.19 -16.27 3.48
C TYR A 68 17.63 -17.29 4.55
N ASN A 69 16.78 -17.57 5.54
CA ASN A 69 17.08 -18.57 6.56
C ASN A 69 17.18 -19.99 5.98
N GLU A 70 16.37 -20.31 4.97
CA GLU A 70 16.49 -21.59 4.24
C GLU A 70 17.84 -21.67 3.50
N HIS A 71 18.24 -20.61 2.81
CA HIS A 71 19.55 -20.52 2.16
C HIS A 71 20.70 -20.71 3.16
N ILE A 72 20.66 -20.03 4.31
CA ILE A 72 21.66 -20.20 5.39
C ILE A 72 21.66 -21.63 5.95
N ALA A 73 20.49 -22.25 6.16
CA ALA A 73 20.41 -23.61 6.66
C ALA A 73 21.05 -24.63 5.71
N ILE A 74 20.92 -24.41 4.39
CA ILE A 74 21.59 -25.24 3.37
C ILE A 74 23.10 -25.02 3.40
N LEU A 75 23.56 -23.77 3.49
CA LEU A 75 24.99 -23.45 3.64
C LEU A 75 25.60 -24.12 4.86
N GLU A 76 24.95 -24.00 6.02
CA GLU A 76 25.42 -24.60 7.28
C GLU A 76 25.44 -26.14 7.20
N PHE A 77 24.42 -26.75 6.58
CA PHE A 77 24.38 -28.18 6.34
C PHE A 77 25.53 -28.64 5.43
N ASN A 78 25.76 -27.94 4.31
CA ASN A 78 26.83 -28.27 3.35
C ASN A 78 28.23 -28.05 3.94
N ALA A 79 28.39 -27.07 4.84
CA ALA A 79 29.65 -26.82 5.54
C ALA A 79 29.93 -27.86 6.63
N ASN A 80 28.89 -28.49 7.17
CA ASN A 80 28.96 -29.46 8.27
C ASN A 80 28.17 -30.72 7.93
N LEU A 81 28.55 -31.39 6.84
CA LEU A 81 27.84 -32.60 6.39
C LEU A 81 27.78 -33.61 7.54
N PRO A 82 26.59 -34.08 7.93
CA PRO A 82 26.48 -35.07 8.99
C PRO A 82 26.97 -36.44 8.51
N VAL A 83 27.55 -37.21 9.42
CA VAL A 83 27.85 -38.63 9.18
C VAL A 83 26.54 -39.42 9.14
N VAL A 84 26.31 -40.16 8.06
CA VAL A 84 25.10 -40.97 7.84
C VAL A 84 25.35 -42.46 8.04
N ALA A 85 26.59 -42.92 7.91
CA ALA A 85 26.99 -44.30 8.16
C ALA A 85 28.49 -44.38 8.47
N VAL A 86 28.94 -45.55 8.91
CA VAL A 86 30.37 -45.91 9.00
C VAL A 86 30.59 -47.04 8.01
N ALA A 87 31.57 -46.88 7.12
CA ALA A 87 31.92 -47.90 6.13
C ALA A 87 32.59 -49.13 6.79
N GLU A 88 32.67 -50.24 6.07
CA GLU A 88 33.25 -51.50 6.59
C GLU A 88 34.74 -51.37 6.98
N ASN A 89 35.45 -50.38 6.43
CA ASN A 89 36.83 -50.05 6.77
C ASN A 89 36.96 -49.13 8.00
N GLY A 90 35.83 -48.72 8.61
CA GLY A 90 35.78 -47.83 9.77
C GLY A 90 35.74 -46.33 9.45
N ASP A 91 35.71 -45.94 8.17
CA ASP A 91 35.63 -44.53 7.77
C ASP A 91 34.20 -43.98 7.85
N ASP A 92 34.06 -42.71 8.22
CA ASP A 92 32.77 -42.02 8.21
C ASP A 92 32.28 -41.76 6.79
N VAL A 93 31.01 -42.11 6.53
CA VAL A 93 30.29 -41.77 5.29
C VAL A 93 29.43 -40.56 5.59
N PHE A 94 29.70 -39.44 4.91
CA PHE A 94 28.97 -38.19 5.06
C PHE A 94 27.76 -38.12 4.15
N ALA A 95 26.74 -37.34 4.55
CA ALA A 95 25.62 -37.00 3.68
C ALA A 95 26.11 -36.27 2.43
N GLU A 96 25.34 -36.37 1.33
CA GLU A 96 25.60 -35.57 0.14
C GLU A 96 25.25 -34.09 0.37
N PRO A 97 26.03 -33.14 -0.18
CA PRO A 97 25.66 -31.74 -0.21
C PRO A 97 24.32 -31.53 -0.90
N LYS A 98 23.51 -30.62 -0.35
CA LYS A 98 22.28 -30.15 -0.97
C LYS A 98 22.59 -29.07 -2.01
N ASP A 99 21.78 -29.01 -3.06
CA ASP A 99 21.83 -27.91 -4.02
C ASP A 99 21.61 -26.57 -3.31
N LEU A 100 22.53 -25.63 -3.50
CA LEU A 100 22.45 -24.31 -2.91
C LEU A 100 21.71 -23.38 -3.88
N PRO A 101 20.50 -22.89 -3.56
CA PRO A 101 19.85 -21.87 -4.36
C PRO A 101 20.62 -20.55 -4.28
N ASP A 102 20.42 -19.68 -5.28
CA ASP A 102 20.97 -18.33 -5.26
C ASP A 102 20.56 -17.58 -3.98
N GLU A 103 21.45 -16.73 -3.45
CA GLU A 103 21.15 -15.93 -2.27
C GLU A 103 19.95 -15.01 -2.56
N PRO A 104 18.88 -15.05 -1.74
CA PRO A 104 17.68 -14.28 -2.01
C PRO A 104 17.92 -12.79 -1.83
N ILE A 105 17.53 -12.00 -2.83
CA ILE A 105 17.68 -10.54 -2.81
C ILE A 105 16.61 -9.92 -1.92
N ARG A 106 17.03 -9.12 -0.94
CA ARG A 106 16.09 -8.43 -0.05
C ARG A 106 15.29 -7.35 -0.80
N PRO A 107 13.96 -7.37 -0.73
CA PRO A 107 13.15 -6.31 -1.33
C PRO A 107 13.39 -4.97 -0.62
N ALA A 108 13.31 -3.87 -1.37
CA ALA A 108 13.42 -2.53 -0.81
C ALA A 108 12.34 -2.28 0.25
N LEU A 109 12.71 -1.60 1.33
CA LEU A 109 11.77 -1.19 2.37
C LEU A 109 11.08 0.11 1.91
N LEU A 110 9.88 -0.04 1.34
CA LEU A 110 9.09 1.09 0.86
C LEU A 110 8.29 1.73 1.99
N THR A 111 8.04 3.02 1.88
CA THR A 111 6.95 3.71 2.58
C THR A 111 5.61 3.35 1.96
N VAL A 112 4.50 3.64 2.65
CA VAL A 112 3.15 3.43 2.12
C VAL A 112 2.94 4.22 0.82
N ASP A 113 3.44 5.45 0.73
CA ASP A 113 3.28 6.29 -0.46
C ASP A 113 4.13 5.79 -1.62
N GLU A 114 5.37 5.38 -1.38
CA GLU A 114 6.20 4.74 -2.42
C GLU A 114 5.57 3.44 -2.93
N PHE A 115 4.99 2.64 -2.03
CA PHE A 115 4.26 1.44 -2.42
C PHE A 115 3.03 1.76 -3.29
N LYS A 116 2.23 2.76 -2.90
CA LYS A 116 1.07 3.20 -3.70
C LYS A 116 1.50 3.70 -5.07
N SER A 117 2.55 4.51 -5.14
CA SER A 117 3.10 5.02 -6.39
C SER A 117 3.61 3.89 -7.30
N ALA A 118 4.33 2.91 -6.74
CA ALA A 118 4.78 1.73 -7.48
C ALA A 118 3.63 0.84 -7.97
N ASN A 119 2.44 0.96 -7.38
CA ASN A 119 1.25 0.17 -7.71
C ASN A 119 0.08 1.06 -8.19
N LYS A 120 0.37 2.17 -8.88
CA LYS A 120 -0.61 3.20 -9.28
C LYS A 120 -1.90 2.62 -9.88
N ALA A 121 -1.77 1.66 -10.80
CA ALA A 121 -2.91 1.01 -11.45
C ALA A 121 -3.91 0.35 -10.46
N LEU A 122 -3.43 -0.16 -9.33
CA LEU A 122 -4.27 -0.74 -8.27
C LEU A 122 -5.07 0.34 -7.52
N PHE A 123 -4.49 1.53 -7.35
CA PHE A 123 -5.07 2.61 -6.57
C PHE A 123 -5.83 3.64 -7.40
N ASP A 124 -5.65 3.69 -8.72
CA ASP A 124 -6.27 4.72 -9.58
C ASP A 124 -7.80 4.74 -9.47
N SER A 125 -8.45 3.57 -9.55
CA SER A 125 -9.91 3.46 -9.39
C SER A 125 -10.37 3.88 -8.00
N TYR A 126 -9.60 3.49 -6.97
CA TYR A 126 -9.87 3.84 -5.58
C TYR A 126 -9.75 5.35 -5.35
N ASN A 127 -8.63 5.95 -5.76
CA ASN A 127 -8.35 7.38 -5.60
C ASN A 127 -9.36 8.23 -6.37
N LYS A 128 -9.76 7.79 -7.56
CA LYS A 128 -10.83 8.44 -8.34
C LYS A 128 -12.15 8.50 -7.57
N LYS A 129 -12.51 7.40 -6.89
CA LYS A 129 -13.76 7.29 -6.14
C LYS A 129 -13.70 7.94 -4.75
N GLN A 130 -12.56 7.90 -4.08
CA GLN A 130 -12.36 8.68 -2.85
C GLN A 130 -12.39 10.17 -3.17
N GLY A 131 -11.76 10.57 -4.28
CA GLY A 131 -11.77 11.93 -4.76
C GLY A 131 -11.00 12.90 -3.86
N VAL A 132 -11.44 14.15 -3.82
CA VAL A 132 -10.79 15.23 -3.07
C VAL A 132 -11.80 16.01 -2.24
N LYS A 133 -11.33 16.64 -1.16
CA LYS A 133 -12.13 17.55 -0.35
C LYS A 133 -12.07 18.97 -0.93
N ILE A 134 -13.20 19.52 -1.37
CA ILE A 134 -13.34 20.87 -1.93
C ILE A 134 -14.41 21.60 -1.11
N ASN A 135 -14.07 22.75 -0.52
CA ASN A 135 -14.98 23.55 0.30
C ASN A 135 -15.73 22.74 1.38
N GLY A 136 -15.06 21.75 1.98
CA GLY A 136 -15.66 20.88 3.01
C GLY A 136 -16.34 19.62 2.49
N TYR A 137 -16.64 19.54 1.19
CA TYR A 137 -17.32 18.40 0.56
C TYR A 137 -16.31 17.40 -0.02
N GLN A 138 -16.53 16.12 0.20
CA GLN A 138 -15.78 15.06 -0.48
C GLN A 138 -16.40 14.82 -1.86
N VAL A 139 -15.61 14.91 -2.92
CA VAL A 139 -16.10 14.87 -4.31
C VAL A 139 -15.23 13.92 -5.13
N SER A 140 -15.86 12.89 -5.71
CA SER A 140 -15.23 11.91 -6.60
C SER A 140 -14.69 12.59 -7.86
N LEU A 141 -13.50 12.21 -8.33
CA LEU A 141 -12.88 12.76 -9.55
C LEU A 141 -13.35 12.01 -10.81
N ASN A 142 -14.67 11.77 -10.91
CA ASN A 142 -15.28 11.00 -12.00
C ASN A 142 -15.73 11.89 -13.18
N LYS A 143 -16.17 11.24 -14.25
CA LYS A 143 -16.64 11.94 -15.46
C LYS A 143 -17.97 12.64 -15.18
N ASP A 144 -18.88 12.00 -14.46
CA ASP A 144 -20.21 12.54 -14.19
C ASP A 144 -20.15 13.87 -13.42
N ASN A 145 -19.26 13.98 -12.43
CA ASN A 145 -18.99 15.24 -11.75
C ASN A 145 -18.39 16.31 -12.69
N SER A 146 -17.49 15.91 -13.59
CA SER A 146 -16.95 16.82 -14.61
C SER A 146 -18.04 17.32 -15.57
N ASP A 147 -18.92 16.43 -16.02
CA ASP A 147 -20.02 16.75 -16.94
C ASP A 147 -21.09 17.63 -16.26
N GLY A 148 -21.35 17.41 -14.97
CA GLY A 148 -22.23 18.28 -14.17
C GLY A 148 -21.67 19.70 -14.01
N LEU A 149 -20.35 19.85 -13.80
CA LEU A 149 -19.70 21.17 -13.79
C LEU A 149 -19.78 21.87 -15.15
N VAL A 150 -19.60 21.14 -16.25
CA VAL A 150 -19.78 21.67 -17.61
C VAL A 150 -21.23 22.11 -17.84
N SER A 151 -22.20 21.36 -17.34
CA SER A 151 -23.63 21.70 -17.45
C SER A 151 -23.97 23.01 -16.72
N ILE A 152 -23.41 23.25 -15.53
CA ILE A 152 -23.58 24.52 -14.80
C ILE A 152 -22.93 25.67 -15.58
N LYS A 153 -21.74 25.48 -16.15
CA LYS A 153 -21.08 26.48 -17.00
C LYS A 153 -21.94 26.86 -18.21
N ALA A 154 -22.49 25.86 -18.90
CA ALA A 154 -23.37 26.09 -20.04
C ALA A 154 -24.66 26.82 -19.64
N GLY A 155 -25.24 26.49 -18.49
CA GLY A 155 -26.38 27.23 -17.92
C GLY A 155 -26.04 28.71 -17.69
N TYR A 156 -24.86 29.00 -17.13
CA TYR A 156 -24.39 30.37 -16.92
C TYR A 156 -24.18 31.11 -18.24
N GLU A 157 -23.64 30.45 -19.26
CA GLU A 157 -23.47 31.06 -20.59
C GLU A 157 -24.81 31.43 -21.26
N LEU A 158 -25.90 30.75 -20.89
CA LEU A 158 -27.24 30.99 -21.44
C LEU A 158 -28.05 32.02 -20.66
N ALA A 159 -27.98 32.00 -19.33
CA ALA A 159 -28.85 32.78 -18.45
C ALA A 159 -28.09 33.73 -17.50
N GLY A 160 -26.76 33.77 -17.56
CA GLY A 160 -25.94 34.61 -16.69
C GLY A 160 -26.12 34.26 -15.22
N ASP A 161 -26.11 35.27 -14.35
CA ASP A 161 -26.23 35.10 -12.91
C ASP A 161 -27.59 34.54 -12.47
N ASP A 162 -28.62 34.53 -13.33
CA ASP A 162 -29.97 34.05 -13.00
C ASP A 162 -30.02 32.54 -12.71
N ILE A 163 -29.00 31.78 -13.09
CA ILE A 163 -28.91 30.35 -12.72
C ILE A 163 -28.54 30.14 -11.25
N PHE A 164 -28.03 31.17 -10.58
CA PHE A 164 -27.60 31.11 -9.19
C PHE A 164 -28.67 31.68 -8.25
N PRO A 165 -28.82 31.13 -7.03
CA PRO A 165 -28.07 30.02 -6.48
C PRO A 165 -28.49 28.67 -7.10
N THR A 166 -27.54 27.75 -7.24
CA THR A 166 -27.81 26.40 -7.76
C THR A 166 -27.21 25.32 -6.86
N ASN A 167 -27.69 24.08 -7.00
CA ASN A 167 -27.17 22.92 -6.30
C ASN A 167 -26.47 22.00 -7.29
N PHE A 168 -25.16 21.84 -7.14
CA PHE A 168 -24.38 20.84 -7.84
C PHE A 168 -24.52 19.50 -7.11
N ILE A 169 -25.15 18.51 -7.75
CA ILE A 169 -25.25 17.15 -7.22
C ILE A 169 -24.00 16.39 -7.65
N ALA A 170 -23.12 16.13 -6.70
CA ALA A 170 -21.84 15.49 -6.96
C ALA A 170 -21.78 14.08 -6.37
N ASP A 171 -21.20 13.14 -7.09
CA ASP A 171 -20.84 11.84 -6.54
C ASP A 171 -19.68 11.97 -5.54
N ASN A 172 -19.72 11.13 -4.51
CA ASN A 172 -18.64 10.92 -3.56
C ASN A 172 -18.44 9.40 -3.32
N ALA A 173 -17.50 9.04 -2.45
CA ALA A 173 -17.19 7.63 -2.17
C ALA A 173 -18.39 6.82 -1.62
N SER A 174 -19.37 7.48 -1.01
CA SER A 174 -20.50 6.89 -0.29
C SER A 174 -21.87 7.07 -0.97
N GLY A 175 -21.93 7.76 -2.11
CA GLY A 175 -23.19 8.11 -2.78
C GLY A 175 -23.10 9.49 -3.44
N THR A 176 -24.08 10.34 -3.20
CA THR A 176 -24.12 11.71 -3.73
C THR A 176 -24.15 12.75 -2.61
N VAL A 177 -23.73 13.97 -2.93
CA VAL A 177 -23.79 15.14 -2.06
C VAL A 177 -24.29 16.35 -2.85
N SER A 178 -25.18 17.13 -2.24
CA SER A 178 -25.68 18.38 -2.82
C SER A 178 -24.81 19.54 -2.34
N ILE A 179 -24.17 20.23 -3.27
CA ILE A 179 -23.25 21.34 -3.02
C ILE A 179 -23.92 22.61 -3.51
N ARG A 180 -24.25 23.50 -2.57
CA ARG A 180 -24.82 24.80 -2.90
C ARG A 180 -23.73 25.73 -3.42
N LEU A 181 -24.02 26.38 -4.55
CA LEU A 181 -23.17 27.39 -5.17
C LEU A 181 -23.99 28.67 -5.26
N ASP A 182 -23.60 29.72 -4.54
CA ASP A 182 -24.40 30.94 -4.43
C ASP A 182 -24.13 31.92 -5.59
N ASN A 183 -23.00 31.80 -6.28
CA ASN A 183 -22.61 32.69 -7.38
C ASN A 183 -21.57 32.05 -8.32
N PHE A 184 -21.31 32.71 -9.45
CA PHE A 184 -20.35 32.24 -10.45
C PHE A 184 -18.90 32.16 -9.93
N ALA A 185 -18.52 33.02 -8.99
CA ALA A 185 -17.17 33.02 -8.43
C ALA A 185 -16.92 31.76 -7.57
N GLU A 186 -17.90 31.36 -6.76
CA GLU A 186 -17.87 30.11 -6.01
C GLU A 186 -17.83 28.89 -6.92
N PHE A 187 -18.69 28.86 -7.95
CA PHE A 187 -18.65 27.82 -8.97
C PHE A 187 -17.27 27.71 -9.63
N SER A 188 -16.71 28.84 -10.07
CA SER A 188 -15.42 28.88 -10.76
C SER A 188 -14.29 28.39 -9.86
N ASN A 189 -14.26 28.81 -8.60
CA ASN A 189 -13.26 28.36 -7.63
C ASN A 189 -13.38 26.84 -7.39
N PHE A 190 -14.61 26.35 -7.18
CA PHE A 190 -14.87 24.93 -7.01
C PHE A 190 -14.40 24.11 -8.24
N ALA A 191 -14.78 24.53 -9.45
CA ALA A 191 -14.45 23.85 -10.69
C ALA A 191 -12.94 23.82 -10.95
N LEU A 192 -12.22 24.91 -10.67
CA LEU A 192 -10.77 24.97 -10.79
C LEU A 192 -10.07 24.00 -9.83
N GLN A 193 -10.48 23.95 -8.56
CA GLN A 193 -9.94 22.99 -7.59
C GLN A 193 -10.20 21.54 -8.04
N PHE A 194 -11.40 21.25 -8.54
CA PHE A 194 -11.76 19.94 -9.06
C PHE A 194 -10.87 19.54 -10.25
N LEU A 195 -10.72 20.42 -11.25
CA LEU A 195 -9.91 20.14 -12.44
C LEU A 195 -8.42 20.01 -12.11
N ALA A 196 -7.89 20.81 -11.20
CA ALA A 196 -6.51 20.69 -10.73
C ALA A 196 -6.26 19.32 -10.06
N ALA A 197 -7.14 18.91 -9.16
CA ALA A 197 -7.05 17.61 -8.49
C ALA A 197 -7.22 16.44 -9.48
N ARG A 198 -8.13 16.57 -10.44
CA ARG A 198 -8.33 15.60 -11.51
C ARG A 198 -7.07 15.45 -12.37
N ASN A 199 -6.48 16.56 -12.81
CA ASN A 199 -5.26 16.54 -13.61
C ASN A 199 -4.09 15.92 -12.85
N ALA A 200 -3.94 16.18 -11.54
CA ALA A 200 -2.89 15.57 -10.73
C ALA A 200 -3.05 14.05 -10.57
N LEU A 201 -4.25 13.50 -10.73
CA LEU A 201 -4.50 12.06 -10.62
C LEU A 201 -4.32 11.32 -11.97
N PHE A 202 -4.63 11.99 -13.07
CA PHE A 202 -4.69 11.39 -14.41
C PHE A 202 -3.52 11.75 -15.34
N ASN A 203 -2.69 12.74 -15.01
CA ASN A 203 -1.46 13.08 -15.71
C ASN A 203 -0.23 12.66 -14.89
#